data_AF-A0A351FC72-F1
#
_entry.id   AF-A0A351FC72-F1
#
_cell.length_a   1.000
_cell.length_b   1.000
_cell.length_c   1.000
_cell.angle_alpha   90.00
_cell.angle_beta   90.00
_cell.angle_gamma   90.00
#
_symmetry.space_group_name_H-M   'P 1'
#
loop_
_entity.id
_entity.type
_entity.pdbx_description
1 polymer ?
#
loop_
_entity_poly.entity_id
_entity_poly.type
_entity_poly.pdbx_seq_one_letter_code
_entity_poly.pdbx_strand_id
1 'polypeptide(L)'
;DVLGFIDRGSFSTLTCFPGRELANNYSLNTVDICPVGALTSTDFRFKMRVWFLKETKSICPESSAGCNTLVSSREGEIYRITPRRNDWVNDSWMTDSGRALYKSVKSKDRLLQSTSKGHLVKLDEAISEVIGLLNGSKLAVVGSARSTVEELHLLNLLCQKTKAKKFIRGHFGEDDGILLSADRTPNLRGALATGFSKTYPKNNLSDLNRALSKKQFDCLLVVHEDLLDGQVEEESLQGVKVIYMGTHRNPTSQLAHLVMPTLTSFEKSGSFINRGFFAQSFEQAVPGPAGLLPDALIFCKILEELDMGKRFSSDLKEIWKEMSKKTNSVFKGIGFSDLQKNPVLIDGSKWEGLPFAEKKALHYDPPVRIAESAG
;
A
#
# COMPACT_ATOMS: atom_id res chain seq x y z
N ASP A 1 29.89 -14.14 -7.57
CA ASP A 1 30.56 -12.83 -7.71
C ASP A 1 30.48 -12.31 -9.14
N VAL A 2 30.03 -11.07 -9.29
CA VAL A 2 29.83 -10.40 -10.59
C VAL A 2 30.83 -9.27 -10.79
N LEU A 3 31.09 -8.46 -9.76
CA LEU A 3 32.07 -7.37 -9.78
C LEU A 3 33.43 -7.84 -9.29
N GLY A 4 34.50 -7.39 -9.96
CA GLY A 4 35.87 -7.67 -9.57
C GLY A 4 36.86 -6.65 -10.12
N PHE A 5 38.09 -6.71 -9.64
CA PHE A 5 39.20 -5.93 -10.17
C PHE A 5 39.98 -6.77 -11.18
N ILE A 6 40.26 -6.17 -12.33
CA ILE A 6 41.25 -6.68 -13.29
C ILE A 6 42.49 -5.79 -13.27
N ASP A 7 43.61 -6.33 -13.73
CA ASP A 7 44.91 -5.65 -13.77
C ASP A 7 45.47 -5.27 -12.38
N ARG A 8 46.59 -4.53 -12.35
CA ARG A 8 47.32 -4.18 -11.13
C ARG A 8 47.93 -2.78 -11.23
N GLY A 9 48.21 -2.18 -10.07
CA GLY A 9 48.76 -0.82 -9.98
C GLY A 9 47.78 0.23 -10.52
N SER A 10 48.29 1.23 -11.25
CA SER A 10 47.47 2.32 -11.80
C SER A 10 46.47 1.90 -12.88
N PHE A 11 46.59 0.67 -13.41
CA PHE A 11 45.68 0.12 -14.42
C PHE A 11 44.55 -0.73 -13.83
N SER A 12 44.51 -0.88 -12.49
CA SER A 12 43.48 -1.66 -11.80
C SER A 12 42.09 -1.11 -12.12
N THR A 13 41.26 -1.91 -12.81
CA THR A 13 39.94 -1.51 -13.29
C THR A 13 38.85 -2.35 -12.63
N LEU A 14 37.83 -1.69 -12.09
CA LEU A 14 36.60 -2.35 -11.62
C LEU A 14 35.75 -2.71 -12.84
N THR A 15 35.46 -4.00 -13.03
CA THR A 15 34.64 -4.48 -14.15
C THR A 15 33.74 -5.65 -13.72
N CYS A 16 32.79 -6.00 -14.58
CA CYS A 16 32.07 -7.26 -14.46
C CYS A 16 32.93 -8.41 -14.97
N PHE A 17 32.80 -9.59 -14.36
CA PHE A 17 33.44 -10.80 -14.86
C PHE A 17 33.00 -11.07 -16.32
N PRO A 18 33.90 -11.50 -17.23
CA PRO A 18 33.54 -11.72 -18.63
C PRO A 18 32.30 -12.61 -18.80
N GLY A 19 31.34 -12.13 -19.61
CA GLY A 19 30.08 -12.84 -19.86
C GLY A 19 29.05 -12.77 -18.73
N ARG A 20 29.27 -11.96 -17.68
CA ARG A 20 28.30 -11.71 -16.61
C ARG A 20 27.85 -10.25 -16.61
N GLU A 21 26.58 -10.05 -16.30
CA GLU A 21 25.98 -8.73 -16.08
C GLU A 21 25.58 -8.58 -14.61
N LEU A 22 25.64 -7.34 -14.10
CA LEU A 22 25.11 -7.01 -12.77
C LEU A 22 23.59 -6.88 -12.82
N ALA A 23 22.92 -8.02 -13.09
CA ALA A 23 21.49 -8.14 -13.17
C ALA A 23 20.96 -8.84 -11.90
N ASN A 24 20.68 -8.05 -10.86
CA ASN A 24 19.97 -8.54 -9.68
C ASN A 24 19.04 -7.43 -9.15
N ASN A 25 18.08 -7.77 -8.30
CA ASN A 25 17.11 -6.82 -7.76
C ASN A 25 17.68 -5.89 -6.67
N TYR A 26 19.01 -5.80 -6.53
CA TYR A 26 19.70 -4.97 -5.55
C TYR A 26 20.88 -4.23 -6.16
N SER A 27 20.98 -4.19 -7.50
CA SER A 27 22.13 -3.69 -8.23
C SER A 27 22.28 -2.19 -8.04
N LEU A 28 21.19 -1.43 -7.95
CA LEU A 28 21.25 0.01 -7.77
C LEU A 28 21.73 0.43 -6.37
N ASN A 29 21.81 -0.48 -5.41
CA ASN A 29 22.47 -0.18 -4.15
C ASN A 29 23.98 0.08 -4.37
N THR A 30 24.62 -0.47 -5.40
CA THR A 30 26.02 -0.12 -5.71
C THR A 30 26.18 1.33 -6.17
N VAL A 31 25.12 1.92 -6.74
CA VAL A 31 25.09 3.35 -7.10
C VAL A 31 25.13 4.20 -5.83
N ASP A 32 24.40 3.81 -4.78
CA ASP A 32 24.36 4.54 -3.51
C ASP A 32 25.66 4.38 -2.70
N ILE A 33 26.35 3.24 -2.83
CA ILE A 33 27.66 3.01 -2.20
C ILE A 33 28.77 3.82 -2.88
N CYS A 34 28.67 4.06 -4.20
CA CYS A 34 29.77 4.64 -4.98
C CYS A 34 30.05 6.10 -4.59
N PRO A 35 31.24 6.44 -4.07
CA PRO A 35 31.53 7.78 -3.56
C PRO A 35 31.83 8.83 -4.64
N VAL A 36 32.18 8.39 -5.87
CA VAL A 36 32.79 9.25 -6.91
C VAL A 36 31.96 9.36 -8.19
N GLY A 37 30.74 8.82 -8.23
CA GLY A 37 29.87 8.89 -9.41
C GLY A 37 30.33 8.03 -10.61
N ALA A 38 31.22 7.07 -10.39
CA ALA A 38 31.61 6.08 -11.40
C ALA A 38 30.44 5.14 -11.73
N LEU A 39 29.66 4.76 -10.72
CA LEU A 39 28.42 4.00 -10.87
C LEU A 39 27.25 4.96 -10.68
N THR A 40 26.46 5.17 -11.73
CA THR A 40 25.29 6.05 -11.70
C THR A 40 24.06 5.33 -12.24
N SER A 41 22.89 5.60 -11.67
CA SER A 41 21.61 5.10 -12.20
C SER A 41 21.39 5.64 -13.61
N THR A 42 21.23 4.75 -14.58
CA THR A 42 20.93 5.08 -15.98
C THR A 42 19.62 5.83 -16.11
N ASP A 43 18.64 5.52 -15.26
CA ASP A 43 17.35 6.22 -15.26
C ASP A 43 17.49 7.67 -14.78
N PHE A 44 18.31 7.95 -13.76
CA PHE A 44 18.41 9.29 -13.18
C PHE A 44 19.48 10.17 -13.83
N ARG A 45 20.52 9.57 -14.41
CA ARG A 45 21.67 10.29 -14.98
C ARG A 45 21.20 11.34 -16.00
N PHE A 46 21.69 12.56 -15.84
CA PHE A 46 21.39 13.73 -16.67
C PHE A 46 19.96 14.28 -16.62
N LYS A 47 19.05 13.73 -15.81
CA LYS A 47 17.69 14.30 -15.66
C LYS A 47 17.63 15.52 -14.73
N MET A 48 18.33 15.48 -13.61
CA MET A 48 18.32 16.56 -12.60
C MET A 48 19.58 16.53 -11.74
N ARG A 49 19.91 17.65 -11.08
CA ARG A 49 20.93 17.68 -10.02
C ARG A 49 20.30 17.47 -8.65
N VAL A 50 20.97 16.72 -7.79
CA VAL A 50 20.42 16.30 -6.49
C VAL A 50 20.11 17.47 -5.55
N TRP A 51 20.90 18.55 -5.57
CA TRP A 51 20.67 19.74 -4.75
C TRP A 51 19.46 20.59 -5.18
N PHE A 52 18.86 20.29 -6.33
CA PHE A 52 17.59 20.89 -6.73
C PHE A 52 16.36 20.08 -6.29
N LEU A 53 16.55 18.87 -5.80
CA LEU A 53 15.46 17.99 -5.43
C LEU A 53 15.08 18.21 -3.97
N LYS A 54 13.78 18.23 -3.70
CA LYS A 54 13.24 18.08 -2.36
C LYS A 54 13.23 16.60 -2.01
N GLU A 55 13.76 16.25 -0.85
CA GLU A 55 13.69 14.87 -0.34
C GLU A 55 12.56 14.76 0.69
N THR A 56 11.66 13.82 0.45
CA THR A 56 10.54 13.51 1.35
C THR A 56 10.72 12.10 1.92
N LYS A 57 10.50 11.94 3.23
CA LYS A 57 10.54 10.64 3.91
C LYS A 57 9.32 9.80 3.53
N SER A 58 9.53 8.59 3.02
CA SER A 58 8.44 7.70 2.66
C SER A 58 8.77 6.23 2.99
N ILE A 59 7.90 5.33 2.55
CA ILE A 59 8.00 3.88 2.73
C ILE A 59 7.71 3.22 1.38
N CYS A 60 8.47 2.17 1.04
CA CYS A 60 8.25 1.40 -0.18
C CYS A 60 6.92 0.62 -0.11
N PRO A 61 5.97 0.84 -1.04
CA PRO A 61 4.69 0.14 -1.04
C PRO A 61 4.71 -1.22 -1.76
N GLU A 62 5.88 -1.72 -2.14
CA GLU A 62 6.06 -2.96 -2.91
C GLU A 62 5.61 -4.22 -2.17
N SER A 63 6.00 -4.33 -0.90
CA SER A 63 5.86 -5.55 -0.12
C SER A 63 5.76 -5.24 1.37
N SER A 64 5.44 -6.27 2.15
CA SER A 64 5.32 -6.17 3.60
C SER A 64 6.65 -5.93 4.32
N ALA A 65 7.80 -5.91 3.63
CA ALA A 65 9.06 -5.53 4.24
C ALA A 65 9.01 -4.09 4.78
N GLY A 66 8.33 -3.18 4.07
CA GLY A 66 8.13 -1.80 4.51
C GLY A 66 9.43 -0.98 4.59
N CYS A 67 10.30 -1.13 3.58
CA CYS A 67 11.59 -0.45 3.51
C CYS A 67 11.43 1.08 3.56
N ASN A 68 12.26 1.76 4.35
CA ASN A 68 12.22 3.21 4.43
C ASN A 68 12.90 3.83 3.21
N THR A 69 12.25 4.84 2.62
CA THR A 69 12.71 5.53 1.41
C THR A 69 12.90 7.02 1.64
N LEU A 70 13.73 7.62 0.79
CA LEU A 70 13.69 9.04 0.44
C LEU A 70 13.18 9.16 -1.00
N VAL A 71 12.12 9.95 -1.18
CA VAL A 71 11.56 10.24 -2.49
C VAL A 71 12.05 11.63 -2.89
N SER A 72 12.88 11.70 -3.93
CA SER A 72 13.41 12.98 -4.43
C SER A 72 12.50 13.51 -5.53
N SER A 73 11.88 14.67 -5.30
CA SER A 73 10.93 15.30 -6.23
C SER A 73 11.26 16.77 -6.51
N ARG A 74 10.76 17.28 -7.63
CA ARG A 74 10.80 18.70 -8.01
C ARG A 74 9.64 19.01 -8.93
N GLU A 75 8.99 20.16 -8.73
CA GLU A 75 7.90 20.65 -9.60
C GLU A 75 6.76 19.63 -9.79
N GLY A 76 6.47 18.87 -8.73
CA GLY A 76 5.43 17.84 -8.73
C GLY A 76 5.80 16.53 -9.43
N GLU A 77 7.06 16.37 -9.84
CA GLU A 77 7.58 15.14 -10.44
C GLU A 77 8.59 14.45 -9.53
N ILE A 78 8.47 13.13 -9.42
CA ILE A 78 9.45 12.27 -8.73
C ILE A 78 10.51 11.86 -9.74
N TYR A 79 11.78 12.07 -9.37
CA TYR A 79 12.91 11.75 -10.23
C TYR A 79 13.63 10.46 -9.82
N ARG A 80 13.68 10.18 -8.52
CA ARG A 80 14.32 8.98 -7.97
C ARG A 80 13.78 8.63 -6.60
N ILE A 81 13.92 7.36 -6.24
CA ILE A 81 13.73 6.85 -4.89
C ILE A 81 15.05 6.24 -4.43
N THR A 82 15.50 6.59 -3.23
CA THR A 82 16.69 6.04 -2.59
C THR A 82 16.34 5.44 -1.22
N PRO A 83 17.13 4.49 -0.70
CA PRO A 83 16.91 3.95 0.65
C PRO A 83 17.16 5.02 1.70
N ARG A 84 16.38 4.95 2.78
CA ARG A 84 16.60 5.70 4.01
C ARG A 84 17.01 4.72 5.10
N ARG A 85 18.07 5.07 5.84
CA ARG A 85 18.60 4.19 6.88
C ARG A 85 17.56 3.87 7.96
N ASN A 86 17.31 2.59 8.21
CA ASN A 86 16.50 2.08 9.31
C ASN A 86 17.01 0.71 9.76
N ASP A 87 17.72 0.69 10.89
CA ASP A 87 18.41 -0.48 11.43
C ASP A 87 17.45 -1.56 11.99
N TRP A 88 16.14 -1.27 12.07
CA TRP A 88 15.11 -2.25 12.44
C TRP A 88 14.42 -2.90 11.25
N VAL A 89 14.66 -2.41 10.03
CA VAL A 89 13.87 -2.80 8.84
C VAL A 89 14.77 -3.13 7.66
N ASN A 90 15.45 -2.14 7.08
CA ASN A 90 16.13 -2.29 5.80
C ASN A 90 17.60 -1.88 5.81
N ASP A 91 18.14 -1.52 6.98
CA ASP A 91 19.43 -0.84 7.09
C ASP A 91 19.48 0.30 6.07
N SER A 92 20.42 0.28 5.14
CA SER A 92 20.54 1.26 4.05
C SER A 92 20.22 0.66 2.67
N TRP A 93 19.48 -0.45 2.62
CA TRP A 93 19.23 -1.22 1.38
C TRP A 93 17.80 -1.09 0.88
N MET A 94 17.61 -1.35 -0.42
CA MET A 94 16.31 -1.39 -1.07
C MET A 94 16.36 -2.24 -2.35
N THR A 95 15.21 -2.79 -2.74
CA THR A 95 15.00 -3.46 -4.02
C THR A 95 15.03 -2.49 -5.20
N ASP A 96 15.58 -2.90 -6.33
CA ASP A 96 15.59 -2.12 -7.57
C ASP A 96 14.16 -1.94 -8.11
N SER A 97 13.33 -2.98 -7.98
CA SER A 97 11.90 -2.94 -8.28
C SER A 97 11.17 -1.90 -7.43
N GLY A 98 11.48 -1.79 -6.14
CA GLY A 98 10.98 -0.74 -5.25
C GLY A 98 11.38 0.67 -5.70
N ARG A 99 12.60 0.84 -6.23
CA ARG A 99 13.08 2.14 -6.76
C ARG A 99 12.32 2.57 -8.02
N ALA A 100 11.76 1.64 -8.79
CA ALA A 100 11.04 1.93 -10.02
C ALA A 100 9.56 2.32 -9.79
N LEU A 101 9.03 2.14 -8.57
CA LEU A 101 7.60 2.31 -8.29
C LEU A 101 7.05 3.72 -8.55
N TYR A 102 7.87 4.78 -8.45
CA TYR A 102 7.40 6.13 -8.75
C TYR A 102 6.91 6.28 -10.20
N LYS A 103 7.33 5.40 -11.11
CA LYS A 103 6.87 5.41 -12.51
C LYS A 103 5.37 5.19 -12.62
N SER A 104 4.75 4.49 -11.67
CA SER A 104 3.30 4.29 -11.67
C SER A 104 2.53 5.60 -11.49
N VAL A 105 3.11 6.59 -10.79
CA VAL A 105 2.47 7.91 -10.57
C VAL A 105 2.14 8.60 -11.91
N LYS A 106 3.01 8.45 -12.91
CA LYS A 106 2.82 8.97 -14.28
C LYS A 106 2.40 7.90 -15.29
N SER A 107 1.85 6.77 -14.83
CA SER A 107 1.37 5.73 -15.74
C SER A 107 0.23 6.24 -16.61
N LYS A 108 0.14 5.73 -17.84
CA LYS A 108 -0.99 5.99 -18.75
C LYS A 108 -2.31 5.44 -18.21
N ASP A 109 -2.23 4.41 -17.36
CA ASP A 109 -3.40 3.78 -16.74
C ASP A 109 -3.92 4.56 -15.53
N ARG A 110 -3.33 5.72 -15.21
CA ARG A 110 -3.77 6.54 -14.09
C ARG A 110 -5.23 7.00 -14.27
N LEU A 111 -6.04 6.79 -13.24
CA LEU A 111 -7.38 7.36 -13.17
C LEU A 111 -7.29 8.81 -12.68
N LEU A 112 -7.84 9.74 -13.45
CA LEU A 112 -7.78 11.19 -13.18
C LEU A 112 -9.15 11.84 -13.03
N GLN A 113 -10.23 11.17 -13.42
CA GLN A 113 -11.59 11.70 -13.35
C GLN A 113 -12.54 10.60 -12.90
N SER A 114 -13.57 10.99 -12.14
CA SER A 114 -14.64 10.08 -11.75
C SER A 114 -15.54 9.78 -12.93
N THR A 115 -16.07 8.56 -12.97
CA THR A 115 -17.08 8.17 -13.96
C THR A 115 -18.27 7.52 -13.29
N SER A 116 -19.49 7.81 -13.74
CA SER A 116 -20.71 7.08 -13.39
C SER A 116 -21.35 6.53 -14.67
N LYS A 117 -21.57 5.22 -14.72
CA LYS A 117 -22.10 4.48 -15.88
C LYS A 117 -21.37 4.86 -17.18
N GLY A 118 -20.04 4.97 -17.13
CA GLY A 118 -19.19 5.36 -18.25
C GLY A 118 -19.15 6.86 -18.60
N HIS A 119 -19.94 7.70 -17.93
CA HIS A 119 -19.96 9.15 -18.17
C HIS A 119 -19.09 9.88 -17.13
N LEU A 120 -18.36 10.91 -17.56
CA LEU A 120 -17.55 11.74 -16.67
C LEU A 120 -18.44 12.53 -15.71
N VAL A 121 -18.09 12.50 -14.42
CA VAL A 121 -18.79 13.23 -13.36
C VAL A 121 -17.77 13.93 -12.45
N LYS A 122 -18.20 14.98 -11.75
CA LYS A 122 -17.35 15.62 -10.74
C LYS A 122 -17.20 14.72 -9.52
N LEU A 123 -16.11 14.89 -8.77
CA LEU A 123 -15.86 14.08 -7.59
C LEU A 123 -16.95 14.25 -6.51
N ASP A 124 -17.43 15.47 -6.25
CA ASP A 124 -18.49 15.69 -5.25
C ASP A 124 -19.83 15.05 -5.67
N GLU A 125 -20.13 15.04 -6.98
CA GLU A 125 -21.30 14.35 -7.54
C GLU A 125 -21.15 12.82 -7.37
N ALA A 126 -19.96 12.28 -7.65
CA ALA A 126 -19.65 10.87 -7.46
C ALA A 126 -19.78 10.46 -5.98
N ILE A 127 -19.26 11.26 -5.05
CA ILE A 127 -19.40 11.02 -3.60
C ILE A 127 -20.87 11.00 -3.18
N SER A 128 -21.66 11.96 -3.68
CA SER A 128 -23.11 12.02 -3.39
C SER A 128 -23.85 10.78 -3.93
N GLU A 129 -23.51 10.32 -5.13
CA GLU A 129 -24.07 9.10 -5.70
C GLU A 129 -23.68 7.86 -4.88
N VAL A 130 -22.41 7.74 -4.47
CA VAL A 130 -21.96 6.67 -3.57
C VAL A 130 -22.78 6.65 -2.30
N ILE A 131 -22.93 7.79 -1.61
CA ILE A 131 -23.72 7.88 -0.38
C ILE A 131 -25.15 7.37 -0.61
N GLY A 132 -25.80 7.80 -1.70
CA GLY A 132 -27.13 7.33 -2.07
C GLY A 132 -27.19 5.81 -2.28
N LEU A 133 -26.18 5.25 -2.95
CA LEU A 133 -26.05 3.80 -3.16
C LEU A 133 -25.81 3.04 -1.86
N LEU A 134 -25.00 3.57 -0.93
CA LEU A 134 -24.71 2.91 0.35
C LEU A 134 -25.94 2.88 1.28
N ASN A 135 -26.79 3.92 1.25
CA ASN A 135 -28.01 3.98 2.08
C ASN A 135 -29.14 3.09 1.57
N GLY A 136 -29.28 2.93 0.25
CA GLY A 136 -30.40 2.22 -0.37
C GLY A 136 -30.17 0.72 -0.63
N SER A 137 -28.99 0.19 -0.31
CA SER A 137 -28.54 -1.12 -0.79
C SER A 137 -27.99 -2.00 0.35
N LYS A 138 -28.03 -3.31 0.17
CA LYS A 138 -27.27 -4.25 1.02
C LYS A 138 -25.82 -4.19 0.57
N LEU A 139 -24.94 -3.70 1.44
CA LEU A 139 -23.55 -3.40 1.10
C LEU A 139 -22.58 -4.55 1.43
N ALA A 140 -21.62 -4.77 0.53
CA ALA A 140 -20.36 -5.43 0.82
C ALA A 140 -19.18 -4.51 0.47
N VAL A 141 -18.05 -4.71 1.15
CA VAL A 141 -16.83 -3.94 0.96
C VAL A 141 -15.66 -4.89 0.74
N VAL A 142 -14.89 -4.65 -0.32
CA VAL A 142 -13.58 -5.25 -0.57
C VAL A 142 -12.54 -4.18 -0.26
N GLY A 143 -11.82 -4.35 0.85
CA GLY A 143 -10.68 -3.50 1.20
C GLY A 143 -9.37 -4.04 0.66
N SER A 144 -8.35 -3.20 0.61
CA SER A 144 -6.99 -3.57 0.18
C SER A 144 -5.97 -3.39 1.28
N ALA A 145 -5.02 -4.31 1.37
CA ALA A 145 -3.82 -4.17 2.19
C ALA A 145 -2.80 -3.15 1.61
N ARG A 146 -3.15 -2.46 0.51
CA ARG A 146 -2.43 -1.28 -0.02
C ARG A 146 -2.89 0.04 0.60
N SER A 147 -4.06 0.06 1.25
CA SER A 147 -4.57 1.23 1.97
C SER A 147 -3.78 1.49 3.24
N THR A 148 -3.74 2.75 3.69
CA THR A 148 -3.05 3.12 4.94
C THR A 148 -3.80 2.61 6.18
N VAL A 149 -3.14 2.64 7.34
CA VAL A 149 -3.78 2.26 8.62
C VAL A 149 -5.01 3.13 8.88
N GLU A 150 -4.92 4.42 8.61
CA GLU A 150 -5.99 5.38 8.80
C GLU A 150 -7.17 5.10 7.87
N GLU A 151 -6.90 4.80 6.60
CA GLU A 151 -7.90 4.45 5.60
C GLU A 151 -8.62 3.15 5.97
N LEU A 152 -7.87 2.13 6.40
CA LEU A 152 -8.45 0.85 6.86
C LEU A 152 -9.29 1.02 8.13
N HIS A 153 -8.88 1.93 9.02
CA HIS A 153 -9.67 2.27 10.20
C HIS A 153 -11.01 2.91 9.81
N LEU A 154 -10.98 3.94 8.97
CA LEU A 154 -12.19 4.64 8.50
C LEU A 154 -13.09 3.69 7.70
N LEU A 155 -12.52 2.85 6.83
CA LEU A 155 -13.26 1.84 6.09
C LEU A 155 -13.90 0.80 7.03
N ASN A 156 -13.22 0.40 8.11
CA ASN A 156 -13.79 -0.49 9.11
C ASN A 156 -14.96 0.17 9.87
N LEU A 157 -14.87 1.46 10.18
CA LEU A 157 -15.99 2.22 10.76
C LEU A 157 -17.17 2.29 9.80
N LEU A 158 -16.92 2.54 8.51
CA LEU A 158 -17.95 2.55 7.47
C LEU A 158 -18.67 1.21 7.40
N CYS A 159 -17.92 0.10 7.42
CA CYS A 159 -18.50 -1.24 7.44
C CYS A 159 -19.32 -1.51 8.71
N GLN A 160 -18.90 -1.00 9.87
CA GLN A 160 -19.65 -1.16 11.12
C GLN A 160 -20.98 -0.40 11.10
N LYS A 161 -20.97 0.83 10.56
CA LYS A 161 -22.17 1.67 10.45
C LYS A 161 -23.19 1.12 9.46
N THR A 162 -22.73 0.66 8.30
CA THR A 162 -23.57 0.09 7.25
C THR A 162 -23.87 -1.39 7.46
N LYS A 163 -23.27 -2.04 8.46
CA LYS A 163 -23.28 -3.49 8.68
C LYS A 163 -22.81 -4.29 7.44
N ALA A 164 -21.95 -3.68 6.63
CA ALA A 164 -21.45 -4.29 5.40
C ALA A 164 -20.59 -5.52 5.67
N LYS A 165 -20.70 -6.51 4.79
CA LYS A 165 -19.77 -7.65 4.79
C LYS A 165 -18.40 -7.19 4.31
N LYS A 166 -17.35 -7.65 5.01
CA LYS A 166 -15.97 -7.27 4.72
C LYS A 166 -15.25 -8.41 4.01
N PHE A 167 -14.54 -8.06 2.96
CA PHE A 167 -13.68 -8.95 2.20
C PHE A 167 -12.33 -8.27 2.00
N ILE A 168 -11.27 -9.08 1.96
CA ILE A 168 -9.90 -8.67 1.70
C ILE A 168 -9.16 -9.88 1.17
N ARG A 169 -8.24 -9.67 0.25
CA ARG A 169 -7.31 -10.69 -0.23
C ARG A 169 -5.87 -10.32 0.08
N GLY A 170 -5.02 -11.33 0.17
CA GLY A 170 -3.58 -11.16 0.16
C GLY A 170 -3.05 -11.10 -1.28
N HIS A 171 -1.90 -10.47 -1.48
CA HIS A 171 -1.14 -10.57 -2.73
C HIS A 171 0.17 -11.26 -2.37
N PHE A 172 0.39 -12.48 -2.85
CA PHE A 172 1.56 -13.27 -2.47
C PHE A 172 2.43 -13.57 -3.69
N GLY A 173 3.74 -13.56 -3.49
CA GLY A 173 4.74 -13.90 -4.50
C GLY A 173 6.00 -14.49 -3.86
N GLU A 174 7.06 -14.58 -4.65
CA GLU A 174 8.33 -15.13 -4.18
C GLU A 174 9.00 -14.23 -3.13
N ASP A 175 9.51 -14.87 -2.07
CA ASP A 175 10.28 -14.22 -1.01
C ASP A 175 11.77 -14.39 -1.30
N ASP A 176 12.54 -13.31 -1.26
CA ASP A 176 13.99 -13.34 -1.49
C ASP A 176 14.83 -13.51 -0.21
N GLY A 177 14.19 -13.58 0.96
CA GLY A 177 14.88 -13.68 2.25
C GLY A 177 15.61 -12.40 2.66
N ILE A 178 15.36 -11.28 1.99
CA ILE A 178 15.99 -9.98 2.25
C ILE A 178 14.88 -8.94 2.42
N LEU A 179 14.56 -8.16 1.38
CA LEU A 179 13.63 -7.04 1.42
C LEU A 179 12.46 -7.17 0.42
N LEU A 180 12.47 -8.17 -0.46
CA LEU A 180 11.33 -8.50 -1.31
C LEU A 180 10.49 -9.59 -0.62
N SER A 181 9.60 -9.15 0.27
CA SER A 181 8.77 -10.02 1.12
C SER A 181 7.67 -10.76 0.34
N ALA A 182 7.34 -12.00 0.74
CA ALA A 182 6.28 -12.81 0.11
C ALA A 182 4.95 -12.07 -0.05
N ASP A 183 4.50 -11.35 0.99
CA ASP A 183 3.34 -10.47 0.91
C ASP A 183 3.70 -9.19 0.14
N ARG A 184 3.09 -9.03 -1.02
CA ARG A 184 3.25 -7.92 -1.98
C ARG A 184 2.39 -6.70 -1.64
N THR A 185 1.97 -6.58 -0.39
CA THR A 185 1.24 -5.42 0.13
C THR A 185 1.95 -4.83 1.34
N PRO A 186 1.96 -3.49 1.49
CA PRO A 186 2.72 -2.84 2.55
C PRO A 186 2.04 -2.89 3.92
N ASN A 187 0.73 -3.19 3.99
CA ASN A 187 -0.06 -2.89 5.17
C ASN A 187 -1.08 -3.96 5.54
N LEU A 188 -0.82 -5.23 5.23
CA LEU A 188 -1.69 -6.33 5.65
C LEU A 188 -1.82 -6.40 7.18
N ARG A 189 -0.74 -6.08 7.91
CA ARG A 189 -0.77 -6.01 9.38
C ARG A 189 -1.61 -4.83 9.86
N GLY A 190 -1.67 -3.74 9.11
CA GLY A 190 -2.63 -2.65 9.35
C GLY A 190 -4.08 -3.10 9.26
N ALA A 191 -4.42 -3.97 8.31
CA ALA A 191 -5.78 -4.51 8.19
C ALA A 191 -6.17 -5.37 9.40
N LEU A 192 -5.21 -6.12 9.97
CA LEU A 192 -5.40 -6.87 11.21
C LEU A 192 -5.52 -5.94 12.43
N ALA A 193 -4.59 -4.98 12.57
CA ALA A 193 -4.48 -4.09 13.72
C ALA A 193 -5.68 -3.13 13.86
N THR A 194 -6.22 -2.66 12.72
CA THR A 194 -7.44 -1.83 12.68
C THR A 194 -8.73 -2.63 12.90
N GLY A 195 -8.64 -3.98 12.88
CA GLY A 195 -9.77 -4.89 12.95
C GLY A 195 -10.61 -4.94 11.67
N PHE A 196 -10.08 -4.43 10.55
CA PHE A 196 -10.73 -4.58 9.24
C PHE A 196 -10.82 -6.07 8.88
N SER A 197 -9.70 -6.79 8.98
CA SER A 197 -9.64 -8.25 8.90
C SER A 197 -9.45 -8.89 10.28
N LYS A 198 -10.10 -10.03 10.50
CA LYS A 198 -9.87 -10.88 11.68
C LYS A 198 -8.95 -12.06 11.39
N THR A 199 -8.83 -12.44 10.12
CA THR A 199 -8.09 -13.62 9.66
C THR A 199 -7.01 -13.21 8.66
N TYR A 200 -6.00 -14.05 8.52
CA TYR A 200 -5.04 -13.91 7.43
C TYR A 200 -5.73 -14.25 6.10
N PRO A 201 -5.73 -13.36 5.10
CA PRO A 201 -6.48 -13.60 3.88
C PRO A 201 -5.79 -14.59 2.95
N LYS A 202 -6.59 -15.22 2.08
CA LYS A 202 -6.10 -15.99 0.94
C LYS A 202 -5.70 -15.07 -0.21
N ASN A 203 -5.00 -15.58 -1.21
CA ASN A 203 -4.66 -14.85 -2.43
C ASN A 203 -5.84 -14.58 -3.39
N ASN A 204 -7.03 -15.09 -3.08
CA ASN A 204 -8.24 -14.95 -3.88
C ASN A 204 -9.43 -14.49 -3.03
N LEU A 205 -10.53 -14.16 -3.72
CA LEU A 205 -11.78 -13.70 -3.13
C LEU A 205 -12.87 -14.78 -3.18
N SER A 206 -12.52 -16.06 -2.93
CA SER A 206 -13.49 -17.16 -3.00
C SER A 206 -14.71 -16.98 -2.08
N ASP A 207 -14.50 -16.36 -0.92
CA ASP A 207 -15.59 -16.07 0.02
C ASP A 207 -16.54 -14.98 -0.50
N LEU A 208 -16.04 -14.05 -1.32
CA LEU A 208 -16.84 -13.07 -2.03
C LEU A 208 -17.70 -13.75 -3.11
N ASN A 209 -17.12 -14.64 -3.92
CA ASN A 209 -17.88 -15.42 -4.92
C ASN A 209 -19.03 -16.20 -4.28
N ARG A 210 -18.77 -16.86 -3.15
CA ARG A 210 -19.81 -17.57 -2.39
C ARG A 210 -20.90 -16.64 -1.85
N ALA A 211 -20.57 -15.39 -1.54
CA ALA A 211 -21.54 -14.40 -1.07
C ALA A 211 -22.36 -13.80 -2.23
N LEU A 212 -21.73 -13.58 -3.39
CA LEU A 212 -22.36 -13.14 -4.63
C LEU A 212 -23.34 -14.18 -5.17
N SER A 213 -22.95 -15.45 -5.25
CA SER A 213 -23.82 -16.54 -5.72
C SER A 213 -25.06 -16.73 -4.84
N LYS A 214 -24.94 -16.40 -3.55
CA LYS A 214 -26.05 -16.39 -2.59
C LYS A 214 -26.85 -15.09 -2.56
N LYS A 215 -26.55 -14.12 -3.46
CA LYS A 215 -27.21 -12.81 -3.57
C LYS A 215 -27.33 -12.07 -2.23
N GLN A 216 -26.25 -12.09 -1.44
CA GLN A 216 -26.27 -11.56 -0.07
C GLN A 216 -26.22 -10.02 0.00
N PHE A 217 -25.81 -9.39 -1.09
CA PHE A 217 -25.68 -7.94 -1.24
C PHE A 217 -25.92 -7.57 -2.72
N ASP A 218 -26.27 -6.31 -2.96
CA ASP A 218 -26.57 -5.75 -4.28
C ASP A 218 -25.73 -4.50 -4.61
N CYS A 219 -24.90 -4.05 -3.66
CA CYS A 219 -23.90 -3.00 -3.85
C CYS A 219 -22.55 -3.45 -3.29
N LEU A 220 -21.47 -3.22 -4.04
CA LEU A 220 -20.11 -3.62 -3.72
C LEU A 220 -19.16 -2.44 -3.84
N LEU A 221 -18.60 -1.99 -2.72
CA LEU A 221 -17.52 -1.00 -2.69
C LEU A 221 -16.16 -1.71 -2.74
N VAL A 222 -15.38 -1.47 -3.78
CA VAL A 222 -14.06 -2.07 -4.01
C VAL A 222 -13.00 -0.98 -3.90
N VAL A 223 -12.03 -1.17 -3.00
CA VAL A 223 -10.97 -0.20 -2.73
C VAL A 223 -9.62 -0.80 -3.13
N HIS A 224 -8.98 -0.22 -4.16
CA HIS A 224 -7.66 -0.57 -4.69
C HIS A 224 -7.46 -2.03 -5.11
N GLU A 225 -8.54 -2.79 -5.30
CA GLU A 225 -8.48 -4.20 -5.71
C GLU A 225 -9.03 -4.44 -7.10
N ASP A 226 -8.44 -5.42 -7.78
CA ASP A 226 -9.01 -6.02 -8.97
C ASP A 226 -9.67 -7.35 -8.61
N LEU A 227 -11.00 -7.38 -8.68
CA LEU A 227 -11.83 -8.55 -8.42
C LEU A 227 -11.52 -9.69 -9.38
N LEU A 228 -11.27 -9.42 -10.67
CA LEU A 228 -11.05 -10.46 -11.67
C LEU A 228 -9.71 -11.17 -11.44
N ASP A 229 -8.65 -10.40 -11.19
CA ASP A 229 -7.37 -10.93 -10.70
C ASP A 229 -7.53 -11.65 -9.35
N GLY A 230 -8.49 -11.22 -8.52
CA GLY A 230 -8.94 -11.90 -7.30
C GLY A 230 -9.74 -13.19 -7.53
N GLN A 231 -9.86 -13.65 -8.78
CA GLN A 231 -10.62 -14.83 -9.21
C GLN A 231 -12.14 -14.70 -8.94
N VAL A 232 -12.67 -13.47 -8.97
CA VAL A 232 -14.11 -13.23 -8.97
C VAL A 232 -14.65 -13.42 -10.37
N GLU A 233 -15.67 -14.27 -10.49
CA GLU A 233 -16.34 -14.54 -11.76
C GLU A 233 -17.15 -13.31 -12.19
N GLU A 234 -16.99 -12.88 -13.44
CA GLU A 234 -17.67 -11.69 -13.96
C GLU A 234 -19.20 -11.87 -13.96
N GLU A 235 -19.67 -13.08 -14.25
CA GLU A 235 -21.10 -13.45 -14.22
C GLU A 235 -21.70 -13.25 -12.83
N SER A 236 -20.91 -13.48 -11.77
CA SER A 236 -21.35 -13.29 -10.39
C SER A 236 -21.55 -11.82 -10.01
N LEU A 237 -21.00 -10.87 -10.79
CA LEU A 237 -21.17 -9.44 -10.59
C LEU A 237 -22.43 -8.89 -11.28
N GLN A 238 -23.10 -9.67 -12.11
CA GLN A 238 -24.30 -9.22 -12.81
C GLN A 238 -25.41 -8.80 -11.84
N GLY A 239 -25.91 -7.58 -12.02
CA GLY A 239 -26.95 -7.00 -11.16
C GLY A 239 -26.43 -6.41 -9.84
N VAL A 240 -25.13 -6.51 -9.55
CA VAL A 240 -24.49 -5.86 -8.40
C VAL A 240 -23.92 -4.51 -8.84
N LYS A 241 -24.23 -3.45 -8.09
CA LYS A 241 -23.67 -2.12 -8.33
C LYS A 241 -22.24 -2.07 -7.79
N VAL A 242 -21.26 -2.20 -8.68
CA VAL A 242 -19.84 -2.13 -8.32
C VAL A 242 -19.38 -0.68 -8.29
N ILE A 243 -18.87 -0.23 -7.14
CA ILE A 243 -18.23 1.06 -6.95
C ILE A 243 -16.73 0.81 -6.78
N TYR A 244 -15.91 1.32 -7.68
CA TYR A 244 -14.46 1.17 -7.62
C TYR A 244 -13.79 2.47 -7.16
N MET A 245 -13.04 2.39 -6.08
CA MET A 245 -12.13 3.44 -5.60
C MET A 245 -10.70 2.98 -5.83
N GLY A 246 -9.91 3.73 -6.60
CA GLY A 246 -8.55 3.30 -6.88
C GLY A 246 -7.71 4.30 -7.65
N THR A 247 -6.45 3.95 -7.87
CA THR A 247 -5.46 4.83 -8.52
C THR A 247 -5.30 4.58 -10.01
N HIS A 248 -5.48 3.34 -10.46
CA HIS A 248 -5.22 2.92 -11.84
C HIS A 248 -6.41 2.15 -12.42
N ARG A 249 -6.52 2.20 -13.75
CA ARG A 249 -7.43 1.38 -14.53
C ARG A 249 -7.02 -0.09 -14.40
N ASN A 250 -8.01 -0.92 -14.16
CA ASN A 250 -7.93 -2.39 -14.16
C ASN A 250 -9.27 -2.96 -14.66
N PRO A 251 -9.37 -4.27 -14.92
CA PRO A 251 -10.63 -4.90 -15.33
C PRO A 251 -11.84 -4.55 -14.44
N THR A 252 -11.67 -4.55 -13.11
CA THR A 252 -12.75 -4.14 -12.17
C THR A 252 -13.25 -2.73 -12.41
N SER A 253 -12.34 -1.76 -12.61
CA SER A 253 -12.70 -0.36 -12.88
C SER A 253 -13.46 -0.18 -14.18
N GLN A 254 -13.26 -1.06 -15.16
CA GLN A 254 -13.95 -1.01 -16.46
C GLN A 254 -15.39 -1.51 -16.36
N LEU A 255 -15.64 -2.48 -15.46
CA LEU A 255 -16.97 -3.03 -15.18
C LEU A 255 -17.75 -2.21 -14.12
N ALA A 256 -17.07 -1.31 -13.42
CA ALA A 256 -17.66 -0.57 -12.33
C ALA A 256 -18.81 0.35 -12.78
N HIS A 257 -19.89 0.33 -12.01
CA HIS A 257 -20.98 1.29 -12.14
C HIS A 257 -20.48 2.72 -11.88
N LEU A 258 -19.59 2.88 -10.90
CA LEU A 258 -19.01 4.16 -10.53
C LEU A 258 -17.53 3.98 -10.23
N VAL A 259 -16.69 4.87 -10.75
CA VAL A 259 -15.25 4.92 -10.50
C VAL A 259 -14.92 6.24 -9.81
N MET A 260 -14.24 6.17 -8.67
CA MET A 260 -13.67 7.34 -7.97
C MET A 260 -12.14 7.21 -7.93
N PRO A 261 -11.40 8.02 -8.69
CA PRO A 261 -9.95 8.07 -8.59
C PRO A 261 -9.51 8.59 -7.22
N THR A 262 -8.47 7.98 -6.67
CA THR A 262 -7.85 8.43 -5.42
C THR A 262 -6.33 8.59 -5.57
N LEU A 263 -5.61 8.83 -4.47
CA LEU A 263 -4.19 9.20 -4.48
C LEU A 263 -3.28 8.00 -4.17
N THR A 264 -2.11 7.93 -4.83
CA THR A 264 -1.04 6.99 -4.46
C THR A 264 -0.47 7.32 -3.08
N SER A 265 0.28 6.37 -2.52
CA SER A 265 1.12 6.61 -1.35
C SER A 265 2.19 7.71 -1.53
N PHE A 266 2.52 8.10 -2.77
CA PHE A 266 3.44 9.22 -3.01
C PHE A 266 2.75 10.59 -3.03
N GLU A 267 1.43 10.60 -3.20
CA GLU A 267 0.59 11.79 -3.34
C GLU A 267 -0.21 12.11 -2.07
N LYS A 268 -0.08 11.30 -1.03
CA LYS A 268 -0.71 11.48 0.28
C LYS A 268 0.26 11.15 1.41
N SER A 269 -0.15 11.47 2.63
CA SER A 269 0.55 11.07 3.86
C SER A 269 -0.27 10.01 4.60
N GLY A 270 0.39 9.16 5.36
CA GLY A 270 -0.27 8.11 6.14
C GLY A 270 0.72 7.21 6.83
N SER A 271 0.25 6.04 7.25
CA SER A 271 1.10 5.03 7.86
C SER A 271 0.84 3.62 7.34
N PHE A 272 1.88 2.79 7.42
CA PHE A 272 1.84 1.36 7.16
C PHE A 272 2.43 0.58 8.34
N ILE A 273 1.99 -0.66 8.50
CA ILE A 273 2.52 -1.63 9.47
C ILE A 273 3.12 -2.79 8.68
N ASN A 274 4.43 -2.95 8.81
CA ASN A 274 5.21 -3.93 8.05
C ASN A 274 5.09 -5.36 8.65
N ARG A 275 5.82 -6.32 8.06
CA ARG A 275 5.83 -7.73 8.46
C ARG A 275 6.27 -7.96 9.90
N GLY A 276 7.14 -7.10 10.42
CA GLY A 276 7.64 -7.10 11.80
C GLY A 276 6.77 -6.29 12.77
N PHE A 277 5.55 -5.89 12.38
CA PHE A 277 4.66 -5.06 13.18
C PHE A 277 5.21 -3.67 13.54
N PHE A 278 6.21 -3.17 12.81
CA PHE A 278 6.62 -1.77 12.93
C PHE A 278 5.63 -0.89 12.18
N ALA A 279 4.93 -0.03 12.93
CA ALA A 279 4.16 1.07 12.41
C ALA A 279 5.10 2.23 12.02
N GLN A 280 4.98 2.68 10.77
CA GLN A 280 5.87 3.69 10.18
C GLN A 280 5.03 4.69 9.39
N SER A 281 5.35 5.98 9.50
CA SER A 281 4.69 7.03 8.72
C SER A 281 5.44 7.36 7.43
N PHE A 282 4.70 7.79 6.42
CA PHE A 282 5.24 8.40 5.20
C PHE A 282 4.57 9.75 4.94
N GLU A 283 5.29 10.62 4.23
CA GLU A 283 4.86 11.96 3.88
C GLU A 283 4.56 12.07 2.38
N GLN A 284 3.66 13.00 2.03
CA GLN A 284 3.36 13.37 0.65
C GLN A 284 4.60 13.91 -0.07
N ALA A 285 5.06 13.21 -1.11
CA ALA A 285 6.25 13.57 -1.88
C ALA A 285 5.95 14.51 -3.06
N VAL A 286 4.78 14.37 -3.66
CA VAL A 286 4.27 15.21 -4.76
C VAL A 286 2.80 15.55 -4.52
N PRO A 287 2.29 16.67 -5.05
CA PRO A 287 0.86 16.96 -4.99
C PRO A 287 0.07 15.90 -5.79
N GLY A 288 -1.12 15.58 -5.29
CA GLY A 288 -2.08 14.77 -6.05
C GLY A 288 -2.61 15.54 -7.29
N PRO A 289 -3.12 14.82 -8.30
CA PRO A 289 -3.78 15.46 -9.44
C PRO A 289 -4.95 16.35 -9.00
N ALA A 290 -5.16 17.46 -9.71
CA ALA A 290 -6.18 18.43 -9.36
C ALA A 290 -7.58 17.80 -9.32
N GLY A 291 -8.33 18.09 -8.26
CA GLY A 291 -9.71 17.59 -8.07
C GLY A 291 -9.81 16.20 -7.46
N LEU A 292 -8.70 15.48 -7.23
CA LEU A 292 -8.69 14.21 -6.51
C LEU A 292 -8.50 14.46 -5.01
N LEU A 293 -9.05 13.58 -4.18
CA LEU A 293 -8.92 13.63 -2.72
C LEU A 293 -8.26 12.35 -2.19
N PRO A 294 -7.53 12.43 -1.06
CA PRO A 294 -7.10 11.24 -0.34
C PRO A 294 -8.29 10.37 0.10
N ASP A 295 -8.11 9.06 0.09
CA ASP A 295 -9.16 8.09 0.43
C ASP A 295 -9.74 8.35 1.83
N ALA A 296 -8.88 8.69 2.80
CA ALA A 296 -9.30 9.04 4.16
C ALA A 296 -10.31 10.19 4.19
N LEU A 297 -10.10 11.24 3.39
CA LEU A 297 -11.02 12.37 3.32
C LEU A 297 -12.35 11.98 2.65
N ILE A 298 -12.30 11.14 1.62
CA ILE A 298 -13.51 10.60 0.97
C ILE A 298 -14.32 9.77 1.97
N PHE A 299 -13.66 8.87 2.73
CA PHE A 299 -14.33 8.10 3.76
C PHE A 299 -14.92 8.96 4.88
N CYS A 300 -14.23 10.02 5.31
CA CYS A 300 -14.79 10.98 6.26
C CYS A 300 -16.07 11.62 5.71
N LYS A 301 -16.05 12.16 4.48
CA LYS A 301 -17.25 12.75 3.85
C LYS A 301 -18.43 11.77 3.80
N ILE A 302 -18.16 10.50 3.43
CA ILE A 302 -19.19 9.46 3.40
C ILE A 302 -19.71 9.16 4.81
N LEU A 303 -18.82 9.00 5.79
CA LEU A 303 -19.18 8.70 7.18
C LEU A 303 -19.98 9.82 7.85
N GLU A 304 -19.65 11.09 7.58
CA GLU A 304 -20.36 12.26 8.12
C GLU A 304 -21.82 12.24 7.68
N GLU A 305 -22.09 11.91 6.42
CA GLU A 305 -23.44 11.83 5.89
C GLU A 305 -24.19 10.60 6.43
N LEU A 306 -23.51 9.46 6.59
CA LEU A 306 -24.10 8.24 7.16
C LEU A 306 -24.41 8.35 8.67
N ASP A 307 -23.70 9.21 9.41
CA ASP A 307 -23.83 9.34 10.88
C ASP A 307 -24.52 10.66 11.29
N MET A 308 -25.51 11.10 10.50
CA MET A 308 -26.36 12.28 10.77
C MET A 308 -25.55 13.56 11.07
N GLY A 309 -24.46 13.79 10.31
CA GLY A 309 -23.64 15.00 10.43
C GLY A 309 -22.63 14.99 11.58
N LYS A 310 -22.39 13.83 12.23
CA LYS A 310 -21.25 13.69 13.14
C LYS A 310 -19.96 13.92 12.38
N ARG A 311 -19.15 14.90 12.80
CA ARG A 311 -17.88 15.23 12.15
C ARG A 311 -16.85 14.12 12.29
N PHE A 312 -16.15 13.83 11.19
CA PHE A 312 -15.00 12.93 11.13
C PHE A 312 -13.78 13.70 10.62
N SER A 313 -12.67 13.61 11.35
CA SER A 313 -11.43 14.29 10.95
C SER A 313 -10.63 13.42 10.00
N SER A 314 -10.17 13.98 8.88
CA SER A 314 -9.15 13.37 8.03
C SER A 314 -7.72 13.66 8.52
N ASP A 315 -7.55 14.39 9.64
CA ASP A 315 -6.25 14.65 10.24
C ASP A 315 -5.68 13.35 10.85
N LEU A 316 -4.47 13.00 10.45
CA LEU A 316 -3.83 11.73 10.84
C LEU A 316 -3.60 11.65 12.36
N LYS A 317 -3.30 12.77 13.04
CA LYS A 317 -3.08 12.77 14.49
C LYS A 317 -4.39 12.51 15.24
N GLU A 318 -5.48 13.13 14.81
CA GLU A 318 -6.79 12.87 15.40
C GLU A 318 -7.28 11.44 15.11
N ILE A 319 -7.06 10.88 13.91
CA ILE A 319 -7.42 9.48 13.62
C ILE A 319 -6.65 8.51 14.54
N TRP A 320 -5.34 8.70 14.70
CA TRP A 320 -4.53 7.87 15.60
C TRP A 320 -4.95 8.00 17.06
N LYS A 321 -5.30 9.22 17.49
CA LYS A 321 -5.83 9.46 18.83
C LYS A 321 -7.15 8.72 19.04
N GLU A 322 -8.08 8.75 18.09
CA GLU A 322 -9.32 7.97 18.16
C GLU A 322 -9.07 6.46 18.18
N MET A 323 -8.12 5.96 17.36
CA MET A 323 -7.71 4.55 17.40
C MET A 323 -7.17 4.14 18.77
N SER A 324 -6.37 4.99 19.41
CA SER A 324 -5.73 4.73 20.70
C SER A 324 -6.71 4.65 21.89
N LYS A 325 -7.87 5.31 21.79
CA LYS A 325 -8.88 5.39 22.87
C LYS A 325 -9.63 4.08 23.12
N LYS A 326 -9.68 3.17 22.15
CA LYS A 326 -10.43 1.91 22.30
C LYS A 326 -9.77 1.05 23.39
N THR A 327 -10.58 0.51 24.32
CA THR A 327 -10.09 -0.22 25.51
C THR A 327 -9.06 -1.31 25.20
N ASN A 328 -9.27 -2.05 24.11
CA ASN A 328 -8.41 -3.15 23.66
C ASN A 328 -7.64 -2.81 22.37
N SER A 329 -7.33 -1.53 22.16
CA SER A 329 -6.55 -1.09 21.00
C SER A 329 -5.08 -1.49 21.13
N VAL A 330 -4.51 -2.07 20.08
CA VAL A 330 -3.05 -2.26 19.97
C VAL A 330 -2.31 -0.93 19.75
N PHE A 331 -3.04 0.16 19.50
CA PHE A 331 -2.50 1.52 19.34
C PHE A 331 -2.54 2.33 20.64
N LYS A 332 -2.83 1.71 21.78
CA LYS A 332 -2.98 2.42 23.06
C LYS A 332 -1.67 3.13 23.43
N GLY A 333 -1.75 4.45 23.66
CA GLY A 333 -0.59 5.28 23.98
C GLY A 333 0.31 5.64 22.79
N ILE A 334 -0.07 5.30 21.57
CA ILE A 334 0.70 5.59 20.35
C ILE A 334 -0.03 6.67 19.55
N GLY A 335 0.65 7.78 19.26
CA GLY A 335 0.16 8.84 18.40
C GLY A 335 0.90 8.92 17.07
N PHE A 336 0.28 9.53 16.05
CA PHE A 336 0.92 9.68 14.74
C PHE A 336 2.26 10.43 14.79
N SER A 337 2.41 11.39 15.72
CA SER A 337 3.67 12.12 15.93
C SER A 337 4.83 11.22 16.39
N ASP A 338 4.55 10.07 17.01
CA ASP A 338 5.58 9.11 17.41
C ASP A 338 6.17 8.40 16.19
N LEU A 339 5.29 8.02 15.25
CA LEU A 339 5.67 7.40 13.98
C LEU A 339 6.52 8.33 13.10
N GLN A 340 6.28 9.65 13.18
CA GLN A 340 7.06 10.64 12.45
C GLN A 340 8.51 10.76 12.96
N LYS A 341 8.75 10.41 14.22
CA LYS A 341 10.09 10.41 14.81
C LYS A 341 10.83 9.12 14.47
N ASN A 342 10.23 7.98 14.77
CA ASN A 342 10.82 6.66 14.61
C ASN A 342 9.76 5.60 14.32
N PRO A 343 10.12 4.45 13.71
CA PRO A 343 9.26 3.26 13.69
C PRO A 343 8.80 2.89 15.10
N VAL A 344 7.52 2.55 15.25
CA VAL A 344 6.94 2.12 16.54
C VAL A 344 6.55 0.65 16.43
N LEU A 345 7.10 -0.20 17.29
CA LEU A 345 6.72 -1.61 17.36
C LEU A 345 5.31 -1.74 17.95
N ILE A 346 4.40 -2.37 17.22
CA ILE A 346 3.06 -2.73 17.68
C ILE A 346 3.11 -4.14 18.27
N ASP A 347 2.41 -4.35 19.39
CA ASP A 347 2.27 -5.69 19.96
C ASP A 347 1.48 -6.59 19.00
N GLY A 348 2.22 -7.51 18.37
CA GLY A 348 1.71 -8.48 17.41
C GLY A 348 1.25 -9.80 18.00
N SER A 349 1.40 -10.01 19.32
CA SER A 349 1.21 -11.30 20.01
C SER A 349 -0.12 -11.99 19.69
N LYS A 350 -1.19 -11.19 19.59
CA LYS A 350 -2.53 -11.64 19.21
C LYS A 350 -2.61 -12.38 17.87
N TRP A 351 -1.67 -12.13 16.96
CA TRP A 351 -1.65 -12.67 15.60
C TRP A 351 -0.52 -13.65 15.34
N GLU A 352 0.30 -14.01 16.34
CA GLU A 352 1.43 -14.94 16.18
C GLU A 352 1.02 -16.30 15.59
N GLY A 353 -0.19 -16.79 15.90
CA GLY A 353 -0.72 -18.04 15.36
C GLY A 353 -1.25 -17.96 13.92
N LEU A 354 -1.21 -16.79 13.27
CA LEU A 354 -1.67 -16.66 11.88
C LEU A 354 -0.63 -17.21 10.88
N PRO A 355 -1.08 -17.79 9.74
CA PRO A 355 -0.19 -18.41 8.77
C PRO A 355 0.47 -17.37 7.85
N PHE A 356 1.26 -16.45 8.41
CA PHE A 356 2.04 -15.47 7.65
C PHE A 356 2.89 -16.16 6.57
N ALA A 357 2.85 -15.63 5.35
CA ALA A 357 3.49 -16.22 4.17
C ALA A 357 5.02 -15.98 4.13
N GLU A 358 5.51 -15.00 4.89
CA GLU A 358 6.90 -14.58 4.90
C GLU A 358 7.85 -15.61 5.50
N LYS A 359 9.04 -15.72 4.92
CA LYS A 359 10.14 -16.55 5.43
C LYS A 359 11.03 -15.72 6.35
N LYS A 360 12.01 -16.38 6.98
CA LYS A 360 13.13 -15.69 7.64
C LYS A 360 13.80 -14.75 6.65
N ALA A 361 13.99 -13.51 7.05
CA ALA A 361 14.53 -12.46 6.20
C ALA A 361 15.29 -11.40 7.01
N LEU A 362 15.82 -10.38 6.35
CA LEU A 362 16.52 -9.28 7.02
C LEU A 362 15.61 -8.64 8.09
N HIS A 363 16.12 -8.59 9.32
CA HIS A 363 15.45 -8.09 10.53
C HIS A 363 14.06 -8.70 10.79
N TYR A 364 13.83 -9.93 10.34
CA TYR A 364 12.56 -10.62 10.51
C TYR A 364 12.75 -12.13 10.69
N ASP A 365 12.39 -12.63 11.87
CA ASP A 365 12.20 -14.06 12.13
C ASP A 365 10.69 -14.35 12.24
N PRO A 366 10.13 -15.21 11.37
CA PRO A 366 8.72 -15.56 11.47
C PRO A 366 8.45 -16.34 12.77
N PRO A 367 7.25 -16.21 13.37
CA PRO A 367 6.88 -16.99 14.54
C PRO A 367 7.02 -18.49 14.25
N VAL A 368 7.62 -19.23 15.18
CA VAL A 368 7.87 -20.66 15.05
C VAL A 368 6.53 -21.38 14.91
N ARG A 369 6.24 -21.90 13.72
CA ARG A 369 5.12 -22.84 13.55
C ARG A 369 5.52 -24.10 14.30
N ILE A 370 4.89 -24.38 15.44
CA ILE A 370 4.91 -25.72 16.00
C ILE A 370 4.27 -26.59 14.92
N ALA A 371 5.10 -27.35 14.20
CA ALA A 371 4.59 -28.32 13.26
C ALA A 371 3.67 -29.25 14.07
N GLU A 372 2.39 -29.28 13.72
CA GLU A 372 1.56 -30.42 14.08
C GLU A 372 2.28 -31.62 13.47
N SER A 373 2.94 -32.39 14.34
CA SER A 373 3.51 -33.67 14.02
C SER A 373 2.45 -34.47 13.29
N ALA A 374 2.76 -34.88 12.06
CA ALA A 374 2.03 -35.92 11.36
C ALA A 374 1.81 -37.09 12.34
N GLY A 375 0.55 -37.36 12.64
CA GLY A 375 0.07 -38.47 13.46
C GLY A 375 -1.13 -39.09 12.79
#